data_AF-A0A1I4MF10-F1
#
_entry.id   AF-A0A1I4MF10-F1
#
_cell.length_a   1.000
_cell.length_b   1.000
_cell.length_c   1.000
_cell.angle_alpha   90.00
_cell.angle_beta   90.00
_cell.angle_gamma   90.00
#
_symmetry.space_group_name_H-M   'P 1'
#
loop_
_entity.id
_entity.type
_entity.pdbx_description
1 polymer ?
#
loop_
_entity_poly.entity_id
_entity_poly.type
_entity_poly.pdbx_seq_one_letter_code
_entity_poly.pdbx_strand_id
1 'polypeptide(L)'
;MDKKLKNLRKDMISSELKEVKFENKHKQNIFEQINIKKRRSFTNMMPRILSVVAVFSVILFLGILINNNFNAGHSPNPNNNVSQSINQKEKEVEEKDSEQKIETLSKEEVHLLMLNTVDHFDTVEGEFRSQTPYETANVEYTISLLEGQLGGNVTTNSKFTQDNTEYSDSESVVFNEKEFLKLNHDGKEYLLSEDAAFNDNGPITLEEVYGENDDGEPVSRKRGRPRVGYANNSVFPYEIATNFLKDYEEWEIEKQSADLLDRKVIVIKGTLDEYSATKTTGSAFKFWVDRQTGILLKKEIYNEKDEVVDYLETDHIKINQKVDNSTFSIEIPDGYSEDQFEWK
;
A
#
# COMPACT_ATOMS: atom_id res chain seq x y z
N MET A 1 -34.53 20.02 11.30
CA MET A 1 -34.19 20.23 9.87
C MET A 1 -35.46 20.26 8.98
N ASP A 2 -36.63 19.94 9.54
CA ASP A 2 -37.86 19.62 8.79
C ASP A 2 -38.68 20.81 8.30
N LYS A 3 -38.57 21.99 8.91
CA LYS A 3 -39.33 23.18 8.46
C LYS A 3 -38.86 23.71 7.10
N LYS A 4 -37.57 23.55 6.75
CA LYS A 4 -37.02 23.99 5.46
C LYS A 4 -37.40 23.05 4.31
N LEU A 5 -37.50 21.73 4.58
CA LEU A 5 -37.93 20.72 3.60
C LEU A 5 -39.43 20.78 3.30
N LYS A 6 -40.26 21.15 4.29
CA LYS A 6 -41.72 21.28 4.11
C LYS A 6 -42.10 22.39 3.12
N ASN A 7 -41.32 23.46 3.05
CA ASN A 7 -41.55 24.55 2.09
C ASN A 7 -41.06 24.20 0.69
N LEU A 8 -39.95 23.46 0.57
CA LEU A 8 -39.39 23.03 -0.72
C LEU A 8 -40.38 22.19 -1.55
N ARG A 9 -41.12 21.28 -0.88
CA ARG A 9 -42.15 20.46 -1.53
C ARG A 9 -43.35 21.30 -1.99
N LYS A 10 -43.69 22.35 -1.26
CA LYS A 10 -44.81 23.25 -1.61
C LYS A 10 -44.44 24.10 -2.83
N ASP A 11 -43.20 24.57 -2.89
CA ASP A 11 -42.68 25.42 -3.97
C ASP A 11 -42.41 24.63 -5.28
N MET A 12 -42.05 23.34 -5.18
CA MET A 12 -41.91 22.44 -6.34
C MET A 12 -43.25 22.04 -6.98
N ILE A 13 -44.35 22.05 -6.22
CA ILE A 13 -45.68 21.67 -6.73
C ILE A 13 -46.37 22.85 -7.46
N SER A 14 -45.93 24.08 -7.19
CA SER A 14 -46.53 25.32 -7.73
C SER A 14 -45.82 25.92 -8.95
N SER A 15 -44.69 25.37 -9.39
CA SER A 15 -43.99 25.81 -10.60
C SER A 15 -44.11 24.79 -11.74
N GLU A 16 -43.69 25.18 -12.95
CA GLU A 16 -43.73 24.44 -14.23
C GLU A 16 -43.02 23.06 -14.22
N LEU A 17 -42.61 22.56 -13.04
CA LEU A 17 -41.89 21.31 -12.81
C LEU A 17 -42.80 20.09 -12.61
N LYS A 18 -44.12 20.24 -12.69
CA LYS A 18 -45.08 19.12 -12.55
C LYS A 18 -44.88 17.99 -13.58
N GLU A 19 -44.27 18.31 -14.72
CA GLU A 19 -44.07 17.36 -15.82
C GLU A 19 -42.66 16.75 -15.87
N VAL A 20 -41.76 17.16 -14.97
CA VAL A 20 -40.40 16.58 -14.90
C VAL A 20 -40.45 15.25 -14.16
N LYS A 21 -40.37 14.14 -14.89
CA LYS A 21 -40.21 12.81 -14.31
C LYS A 21 -38.83 12.65 -13.70
N PHE A 22 -38.78 12.65 -12.37
CA PHE A 22 -37.58 12.32 -11.61
C PHE A 22 -37.31 10.81 -11.65
N GLU A 23 -36.58 10.35 -12.66
CA GLU A 23 -36.01 9.00 -12.71
C GLU A 23 -34.83 8.84 -11.72
N ASN A 24 -34.49 7.59 -11.36
CA ASN A 24 -33.43 7.29 -10.38
C ASN A 24 -32.08 7.93 -10.73
N LYS A 25 -31.76 8.06 -12.03
CA LYS A 25 -30.55 8.75 -12.52
C LYS A 25 -30.50 10.23 -12.14
N HIS A 26 -31.64 10.93 -12.15
CA HIS A 26 -31.72 12.33 -11.71
C HIS A 26 -31.54 12.48 -10.19
N LYS A 27 -31.94 11.45 -9.44
CA LYS A 27 -31.76 11.40 -7.99
C LYS A 27 -30.28 11.26 -7.63
N GLN A 28 -29.55 10.36 -8.31
CA GLN A 28 -28.10 10.17 -8.12
C GLN A 28 -27.32 11.45 -8.45
N ASN A 29 -27.61 12.10 -9.58
CA ASN A 29 -26.97 13.38 -9.96
C ASN A 29 -27.19 14.49 -8.92
N ILE A 30 -28.37 14.56 -8.29
CA ILE A 30 -28.63 15.53 -7.22
C ILE A 30 -27.88 15.16 -5.94
N PHE A 31 -27.78 13.88 -5.60
CA PHE A 31 -27.01 13.41 -4.43
C PHE A 31 -25.52 13.70 -4.57
N GLU A 32 -24.93 13.50 -5.75
CA GLU A 32 -23.54 13.84 -6.03
C GLU A 32 -23.28 15.34 -5.89
N GLN A 33 -24.16 16.19 -6.44
CA GLN A 33 -24.00 17.64 -6.31
C GLN A 33 -24.17 18.17 -4.87
N ILE A 34 -24.99 17.51 -4.05
CA ILE A 34 -25.15 17.84 -2.62
C ILE A 34 -23.92 17.40 -1.81
N ASN A 35 -23.33 16.22 -2.13
CA ASN A 35 -22.12 15.74 -1.47
C ASN A 35 -20.88 16.56 -1.84
N ILE A 36 -20.77 17.05 -3.08
CA ILE A 36 -19.69 17.95 -3.51
C ILE A 36 -19.76 19.29 -2.76
N LYS A 37 -20.96 19.82 -2.47
CA LYS A 37 -21.10 21.06 -1.69
C LYS A 37 -20.80 20.90 -0.20
N LYS A 38 -20.99 19.71 0.38
CA LYS A 38 -20.63 19.44 1.79
C LYS A 38 -19.13 19.25 2.03
N ARG A 39 -18.35 18.86 1.02
CA ARG A 39 -16.88 18.71 1.12
C ARG A 39 -16.07 20.02 0.99
N ARG A 40 -16.70 21.17 0.68
CA ARG A 40 -16.01 22.47 0.53
C ARG A 40 -15.95 23.35 1.79
N SER A 41 -15.91 22.76 2.98
CA SER A 41 -15.83 23.51 4.23
C SER A 41 -14.74 23.00 5.16
N PHE A 42 -13.48 23.16 4.76
CA PHE A 42 -12.33 23.27 5.68
C PHE A 42 -11.15 23.98 4.99
N THR A 43 -11.37 25.20 4.48
CA THR A 43 -10.27 26.10 4.10
C THR A 43 -10.44 27.40 4.86
N ASN A 44 -9.90 27.44 6.07
CA ASN A 44 -9.58 28.66 6.79
C ASN A 44 -8.49 28.35 7.82
N MET A 45 -7.26 28.16 7.35
CA MET A 45 -6.07 28.45 8.17
C MET A 45 -4.90 28.75 7.23
N MET A 46 -4.72 30.03 6.91
CA MET A 46 -3.48 30.55 6.35
C MET A 46 -3.13 31.82 7.12
N PRO A 47 -1.95 31.87 7.73
CA PRO A 47 -1.22 33.12 7.85
C PRO A 47 0.07 33.04 7.04
N ARG A 48 0.09 33.80 5.94
CA ARG A 48 1.20 34.63 5.44
C ARG A 48 2.62 34.27 5.90
N ILE A 49 3.40 33.61 5.04
CA ILE A 49 4.84 33.91 4.87
C ILE A 49 5.21 33.77 3.38
N LEU A 50 5.05 34.87 2.65
CA LEU A 50 5.84 35.17 1.45
C LEU A 50 6.89 36.19 1.88
N SER A 51 8.17 35.80 2.00
CA SER A 51 9.37 36.63 1.73
C SER A 51 10.67 36.09 2.38
N VAL A 52 11.30 35.03 1.87
CA VAL A 52 12.75 34.78 2.11
C VAL A 52 13.52 34.23 0.90
N VAL A 53 12.89 33.87 -0.22
CA VAL A 53 13.59 33.17 -1.33
C VAL A 53 14.52 34.07 -2.17
N ALA A 54 14.69 35.36 -1.85
CA ALA A 54 15.58 36.26 -2.60
C ALA A 54 17.03 36.38 -2.07
N VAL A 55 17.49 35.57 -1.11
CA VAL A 55 18.85 35.74 -0.52
C VAL A 55 19.80 34.54 -0.69
N PHE A 56 19.36 33.37 -1.13
CA PHE A 56 20.25 32.19 -1.18
C PHE A 56 21.00 31.95 -2.50
N SER A 57 20.90 32.84 -3.48
CA SER A 57 21.64 32.75 -4.75
C SER A 57 23.08 33.30 -4.69
N VAL A 58 23.59 33.71 -3.53
CA VAL A 58 24.93 34.32 -3.39
C VAL A 58 25.97 33.43 -2.70
N ILE A 59 25.59 32.32 -2.05
CA ILE A 59 26.54 31.52 -1.23
C ILE A 59 27.19 30.35 -1.99
N LEU A 60 26.68 29.96 -3.16
CA LEU A 60 27.22 28.81 -3.93
C LEU A 60 28.45 29.12 -4.79
N PHE A 61 28.96 30.35 -4.81
CA PHE A 61 30.12 30.75 -5.64
C PHE A 61 31.47 30.89 -4.90
N LEU A 62 31.55 30.51 -3.61
CA LEU A 62 32.79 30.61 -2.81
C LEU A 62 33.40 29.27 -2.36
N GLY A 63 32.85 28.13 -2.82
CA GLY A 63 33.28 26.79 -2.42
C GLY A 63 34.32 26.11 -3.33
N ILE A 64 34.84 26.78 -4.35
CA ILE A 64 35.95 26.28 -5.18
C ILE A 64 37.14 27.19 -4.92
N LEU A 65 37.97 26.80 -3.96
CA LEU A 65 39.40 27.11 -3.81
C LEU A 65 39.75 26.93 -2.34
N ILE A 66 40.27 25.75 -2.00
CA ILE A 66 41.25 25.40 -0.95
C ILE A 66 41.06 23.90 -0.71
N ASN A 67 41.89 23.06 -1.34
CA ASN A 67 42.83 22.18 -0.64
C ASN A 67 43.54 21.24 -1.64
N ASN A 68 44.53 21.77 -2.36
CA ASN A 68 45.61 20.99 -2.96
C ASN A 68 46.88 21.33 -2.19
N ASN A 69 47.52 20.32 -1.61
CA ASN A 69 48.95 20.17 -1.27
C ASN A 69 49.17 19.57 0.11
N PHE A 70 49.49 18.28 0.18
CA PHE A 70 50.60 17.85 1.05
C PHE A 70 51.39 16.71 0.42
N ASN A 71 52.71 16.88 0.49
CA ASN A 71 53.72 16.31 -0.39
C ASN A 71 54.18 14.90 0.00
N ALA A 72 54.79 14.28 -1.02
CA ALA A 72 55.55 13.05 -1.04
C ALA A 72 56.84 13.06 -0.19
N GLY A 73 57.30 11.85 0.16
CA GLY A 73 58.68 11.55 0.58
C GLY A 73 59.04 10.10 0.24
N HIS A 74 60.08 9.92 -0.59
CA HIS A 74 60.63 8.64 -1.07
C HIS A 74 61.73 8.06 -0.15
N SER A 75 61.69 6.73 0.09
CA SER A 75 62.75 5.66 0.04
C SER A 75 64.17 5.85 0.67
N PRO A 76 65.02 4.79 0.90
CA PRO A 76 64.95 3.37 0.49
C PRO A 76 65.40 2.24 1.48
N ASN A 77 64.96 1.00 1.17
CA ASN A 77 65.52 -0.40 1.21
C ASN A 77 66.89 -0.75 1.89
N PRO A 78 67.38 -2.03 1.98
CA PRO A 78 66.78 -3.41 1.90
C PRO A 78 67.29 -4.42 2.98
N ASN A 79 66.68 -5.62 3.11
CA ASN A 79 67.36 -6.94 2.94
C ASN A 79 66.53 -8.18 3.40
N ASN A 80 66.19 -9.01 2.41
CA ASN A 80 66.33 -10.47 2.24
C ASN A 80 66.31 -11.46 3.43
N ASN A 81 65.46 -12.49 3.32
CA ASN A 81 65.74 -13.96 3.29
C ASN A 81 64.37 -14.70 3.30
N VAL A 82 63.91 -15.40 2.24
CA VAL A 82 64.22 -16.81 1.85
C VAL A 82 64.22 -17.72 3.11
N SER A 83 63.37 -18.73 3.33
CA SER A 83 62.75 -19.74 2.44
C SER A 83 61.73 -20.58 3.22
N GLN A 84 60.96 -21.38 2.47
CA GLN A 84 60.42 -22.73 2.77
C GLN A 84 58.89 -22.93 2.82
N SER A 85 58.47 -23.57 1.73
CA SER A 85 57.27 -24.36 1.45
C SER A 85 56.98 -25.46 2.48
N ILE A 86 55.71 -25.62 2.86
CA ILE A 86 55.08 -26.94 3.01
C ILE A 86 53.72 -26.91 2.31
N ASN A 87 53.58 -27.88 1.43
CA ASN A 87 52.48 -28.16 0.53
C ASN A 87 51.56 -29.18 1.22
N GLN A 88 50.29 -28.86 1.50
CA GLN A 88 49.28 -29.86 1.83
C GLN A 88 47.89 -29.46 1.29
N LYS A 89 47.59 -30.04 0.12
CA LYS A 89 46.31 -30.57 -0.36
C LYS A 89 45.09 -29.65 -0.41
N GLU A 90 44.86 -29.18 -1.64
CA GLU A 90 43.56 -28.96 -2.26
C GLU A 90 42.51 -30.01 -1.85
N LYS A 91 41.39 -29.52 -1.34
CA LYS A 91 40.06 -29.96 -1.75
C LYS A 91 39.40 -28.76 -2.41
N GLU A 92 39.61 -28.66 -3.71
CA GLU A 92 38.80 -27.88 -4.62
C GLU A 92 37.39 -28.48 -4.57
N VAL A 93 36.52 -27.88 -3.77
CA VAL A 93 35.08 -27.99 -3.99
C VAL A 93 34.82 -26.97 -5.07
N GLU A 94 34.69 -27.42 -6.31
CA GLU A 94 34.01 -26.67 -7.36
C GLU A 94 32.61 -26.37 -6.84
N GLU A 95 32.47 -25.21 -6.20
CA GLU A 95 31.18 -24.57 -6.04
C GLU A 95 30.78 -24.18 -7.45
N LYS A 96 29.97 -25.06 -8.05
CA LYS A 96 29.36 -24.87 -9.35
C LYS A 96 28.34 -23.75 -9.17
N ASP A 97 28.84 -22.52 -9.20
CA ASP A 97 28.07 -21.29 -9.27
C ASP A 97 27.39 -21.29 -10.63
N SER A 98 26.28 -22.03 -10.73
CA SER A 98 25.31 -21.77 -11.77
C SER A 98 24.63 -20.48 -11.36
N GLU A 99 25.24 -19.36 -11.77
CA GLU A 99 24.59 -18.08 -11.90
C GLU A 99 23.36 -18.31 -12.77
N GLN A 100 22.24 -18.72 -12.16
CA GLN A 100 20.94 -18.67 -12.80
C GLN A 100 20.74 -17.20 -13.09
N LYS A 101 20.94 -16.84 -14.37
CA LYS A 101 20.69 -15.49 -14.86
C LYS A 101 19.29 -15.10 -14.42
N ILE A 102 19.21 -14.28 -13.37
CA ILE A 102 17.93 -13.83 -12.82
C ILE A 102 17.29 -13.03 -13.94
N GLU A 103 16.15 -13.52 -14.41
CA GLU A 103 15.37 -12.82 -15.41
C GLU A 103 14.99 -11.45 -14.84
N THR A 104 15.31 -10.40 -15.60
CA THR A 104 15.03 -9.02 -15.21
C THR A 104 13.59 -8.70 -15.57
N LEU A 105 12.83 -8.18 -14.61
CA LEU A 105 11.47 -7.73 -14.85
C LEU A 105 11.48 -6.27 -15.30
N SER A 106 10.65 -5.96 -16.29
CA SER A 106 10.34 -4.61 -16.71
C SER A 106 9.44 -3.90 -15.69
N LYS A 107 9.36 -2.57 -15.79
CA LYS A 107 8.45 -1.77 -14.93
C LYS A 107 6.99 -2.22 -15.06
N GLU A 108 6.57 -2.52 -16.27
CA GLU A 108 5.23 -3.02 -16.56
C GLU A 108 4.95 -4.37 -15.91
N GLU A 109 5.89 -5.30 -15.98
CA GLU A 109 5.76 -6.60 -15.32
C GLU A 109 5.68 -6.46 -13.79
N VAL A 110 6.48 -5.59 -13.18
CA VAL A 110 6.40 -5.31 -11.73
C VAL A 110 5.05 -4.71 -11.37
N HIS A 111 4.56 -3.75 -12.17
CA HIS A 111 3.28 -3.11 -11.95
C HIS A 111 2.12 -4.12 -12.01
N LEU A 112 2.07 -4.92 -13.08
CA LEU A 112 1.06 -5.97 -13.25
C LEU A 112 1.15 -7.05 -12.17
N LEU A 113 2.36 -7.42 -11.74
CA LEU A 113 2.59 -8.39 -10.67
C LEU A 113 1.94 -7.92 -9.35
N MET A 114 2.08 -6.65 -8.99
CA MET A 114 1.44 -6.08 -7.79
C MET A 114 -0.08 -5.96 -7.92
N LEU A 115 -0.59 -5.66 -9.12
CA LEU A 115 -2.02 -5.55 -9.39
C LEU A 115 -2.74 -6.91 -9.37
N ASN A 116 -2.03 -7.98 -9.76
CA ASN A 116 -2.55 -9.34 -9.93
C ASN A 116 -2.01 -10.32 -8.89
N THR A 117 -1.64 -9.85 -7.70
CA THR A 117 -1.10 -10.68 -6.60
C THR A 117 -1.91 -11.95 -6.30
N VAL A 118 -3.25 -11.86 -6.37
CA VAL A 118 -4.18 -12.98 -6.15
C VAL A 118 -3.95 -14.17 -7.10
N ASP A 119 -3.32 -13.94 -8.26
CA ASP A 119 -3.04 -14.95 -9.27
C ASP A 119 -1.68 -15.64 -9.07
N HIS A 120 -0.90 -15.22 -8.07
CA HIS A 120 0.50 -15.63 -7.92
C HIS A 120 0.82 -16.35 -6.60
N PHE A 121 -0.18 -16.63 -5.76
CA PHE A 121 -0.03 -17.47 -4.59
C PHE A 121 -1.33 -18.18 -4.23
N ASP A 122 -1.20 -19.30 -3.53
CA ASP A 122 -2.31 -20.12 -3.05
C ASP A 122 -2.62 -19.83 -1.59
N THR A 123 -1.59 -19.67 -0.77
CA THR A 123 -1.73 -19.43 0.67
C THR A 123 -0.68 -18.45 1.17
N VAL A 124 -1.04 -17.67 2.20
CA VAL A 124 -0.10 -16.81 2.89
C VAL A 124 -0.43 -16.71 4.37
N GLU A 125 0.59 -16.80 5.21
CA GLU A 125 0.54 -16.53 6.65
C GLU A 125 1.65 -15.54 6.98
N GLY A 126 1.38 -14.50 7.75
CA GLY A 126 2.40 -13.56 8.14
C GLY A 126 1.92 -12.45 9.07
N GLU A 127 2.87 -11.58 9.39
CA GLU A 127 2.66 -10.43 10.25
C GLU A 127 3.43 -9.23 9.70
N PHE A 128 2.84 -8.04 9.76
CA PHE A 128 3.56 -6.80 9.51
C PHE A 128 3.14 -5.71 10.48
N ARG A 129 4.04 -4.73 10.61
CA ARG A 129 3.80 -3.48 11.32
C ARG A 129 3.73 -2.35 10.32
N SER A 130 2.86 -1.38 10.57
CA SER A 130 2.72 -0.20 9.73
C SER A 130 2.56 1.05 10.56
N GLN A 131 2.97 2.17 9.97
CA GLN A 131 2.79 3.50 10.52
C GLN A 131 2.44 4.45 9.38
N THR A 132 1.46 5.29 9.63
CA THR A 132 1.16 6.50 8.85
C THR A 132 1.35 7.71 9.78
N PRO A 133 1.25 8.95 9.28
CA PRO A 133 1.25 10.14 10.14
C PRO A 133 0.13 10.17 11.20
N TYR A 134 -0.88 9.30 11.09
CA TYR A 134 -2.09 9.33 11.92
C TYR A 134 -2.31 8.07 12.74
N GLU A 135 -1.72 6.94 12.33
CA GLU A 135 -2.03 5.61 12.86
C GLU A 135 -0.82 4.69 12.81
N THR A 136 -0.63 3.87 13.85
CA THR A 136 0.23 2.68 13.83
C THR A 136 -0.63 1.44 13.89
N ALA A 137 -0.28 0.37 13.18
CA ALA A 137 -1.01 -0.89 13.24
C ALA A 137 -0.07 -2.11 13.18
N ASN A 138 -0.41 -3.14 13.95
CA ASN A 138 0.14 -4.49 13.83
C ASN A 138 -0.93 -5.38 13.20
N VAL A 139 -0.58 -6.10 12.14
CA VAL A 139 -1.52 -6.89 11.33
C VAL A 139 -0.99 -8.31 11.21
N GLU A 140 -1.75 -9.26 11.74
CA GLU A 140 -1.51 -10.69 11.60
C GLU A 140 -2.54 -11.26 10.63
N TYR A 141 -2.13 -12.13 9.72
CA TYR A 141 -3.02 -12.67 8.70
C TYR A 141 -2.68 -14.11 8.33
N THR A 142 -3.72 -14.88 8.05
CA THR A 142 -3.66 -16.19 7.40
C THR A 142 -4.72 -16.22 6.32
N ILE A 143 -4.34 -16.49 5.08
CA ILE A 143 -5.22 -16.46 3.90
C ILE A 143 -4.96 -17.71 3.06
N SER A 144 -6.04 -18.28 2.55
CA SER A 144 -6.03 -19.37 1.58
C SER A 144 -6.95 -19.01 0.42
N LEU A 145 -6.43 -19.15 -0.80
CA LEU A 145 -7.09 -18.96 -2.08
C LEU A 145 -7.40 -20.31 -2.77
N LEU A 146 -7.01 -21.43 -2.16
CA LEU A 146 -7.24 -22.77 -2.68
C LEU A 146 -8.73 -23.13 -2.72
N GLU A 147 -9.18 -23.73 -3.81
CA GLU A 147 -10.53 -24.25 -3.96
C GLU A 147 -10.86 -25.28 -2.86
N GLY A 148 -12.02 -25.15 -2.21
CA GLY A 148 -12.43 -26.00 -1.09
C GLY A 148 -11.74 -25.68 0.24
N GLN A 149 -10.80 -24.72 0.24
CA GLN A 149 -10.14 -24.18 1.43
C GLN A 149 -10.10 -22.65 1.42
N LEU A 150 -10.96 -22.01 0.63
CA LEU A 150 -10.98 -20.56 0.50
C LEU A 150 -11.42 -19.96 1.83
N GLY A 151 -10.59 -19.07 2.37
CA GLY A 151 -10.86 -18.39 3.61
C GLY A 151 -9.67 -17.63 4.14
N GLY A 152 -9.90 -16.91 5.23
CA GLY A 152 -8.83 -16.20 5.90
C GLY A 152 -9.26 -15.64 7.23
N ASN A 153 -8.26 -15.32 8.04
CA ASN A 153 -8.38 -14.64 9.31
C ASN A 153 -7.31 -13.55 9.36
N VAL A 154 -7.74 -12.32 9.62
CA VAL A 154 -6.86 -11.15 9.75
C VAL A 154 -7.19 -10.47 11.06
N THR A 155 -6.21 -10.33 11.93
CA THR A 155 -6.32 -9.53 13.17
C THR A 155 -5.51 -8.25 13.00
N THR A 156 -6.10 -7.13 13.37
CA THR A 156 -5.46 -5.81 13.33
C THR A 156 -5.58 -5.15 14.69
N ASN A 157 -4.45 -4.74 15.24
CA ASN A 157 -4.39 -3.90 16.44
C ASN A 157 -3.78 -2.57 16.04
N SER A 158 -4.54 -1.49 16.13
CA SER A 158 -4.09 -0.16 15.76
C SER A 158 -4.15 0.84 16.90
N LYS A 159 -3.38 1.91 16.75
CA LYS A 159 -3.38 3.08 17.63
C LYS A 159 -3.37 4.32 16.78
N PHE A 160 -4.22 5.28 17.10
CA PHE A 160 -4.32 6.54 16.39
C PHE A 160 -4.58 7.68 17.38
N THR A 161 -4.22 8.90 16.97
CA THR A 161 -4.47 10.10 17.78
C THR A 161 -5.55 10.95 17.13
N GLN A 162 -6.62 11.22 17.87
CA GLN A 162 -7.66 12.17 17.47
C GLN A 162 -7.84 13.20 18.58
N ASP A 163 -7.81 14.49 18.24
CA ASP A 163 -7.97 15.60 19.18
C ASP A 163 -7.01 15.53 20.40
N ASN A 164 -5.74 15.18 20.16
CA ASN A 164 -4.70 14.93 21.17
C ASN A 164 -5.01 13.82 22.18
N THR A 165 -5.99 12.97 21.87
CA THR A 165 -6.31 11.77 22.65
C THR A 165 -5.87 10.54 21.87
N GLU A 166 -5.11 9.66 22.51
CA GLU A 166 -4.72 8.37 21.94
C GLU A 166 -5.88 7.38 22.08
N TYR A 167 -6.20 6.71 20.98
CA TYR A 167 -7.16 5.63 20.91
C TYR A 167 -6.44 4.38 20.43
N SER A 168 -6.93 3.23 20.88
CA SER A 168 -6.59 1.93 20.31
C SER A 168 -7.84 1.30 19.73
N ASP A 169 -7.67 0.56 18.64
CA ASP A 169 -8.73 -0.25 18.05
C ASP A 169 -8.19 -1.66 17.79
N SER A 170 -9.04 -2.66 18.04
CA SER A 170 -8.73 -4.06 17.77
C SER A 170 -9.86 -4.65 16.93
N GLU A 171 -9.52 -5.04 15.71
CA GLU A 171 -10.46 -5.58 14.73
C GLU A 171 -10.00 -6.95 14.23
N SER A 172 -10.96 -7.83 13.94
CA SER A 172 -10.72 -9.07 13.20
C SER A 172 -11.60 -9.15 11.96
N VAL A 173 -11.06 -9.73 10.90
CA VAL A 173 -11.79 -10.08 9.69
C VAL A 173 -11.61 -11.57 9.46
N VAL A 174 -12.71 -12.31 9.46
CA VAL A 174 -12.74 -13.73 9.13
C VAL A 174 -13.63 -13.93 7.92
N PHE A 175 -13.20 -14.73 6.95
CA PHE A 175 -14.02 -15.07 5.80
C PHE A 175 -13.82 -16.52 5.38
N ASN A 176 -14.82 -17.06 4.71
CA ASN A 176 -14.77 -18.34 4.01
C ASN A 176 -15.48 -18.21 2.65
N GLU A 177 -15.76 -19.33 1.97
CA GLU A 177 -16.45 -19.34 0.67
C GLU A 177 -17.83 -18.67 0.64
N LYS A 178 -18.49 -18.55 1.79
CA LYS A 178 -19.89 -18.11 1.91
C LYS A 178 -20.02 -16.81 2.66
N GLU A 179 -19.30 -16.69 3.77
CA GLU A 179 -19.56 -15.68 4.79
C GLU A 179 -18.31 -14.88 5.12
N PHE A 180 -18.54 -13.62 5.44
CA PHE A 180 -17.55 -12.63 5.87
C PHE A 180 -18.03 -12.06 7.19
N LEU A 181 -17.14 -12.05 8.18
CA LEU A 181 -17.38 -11.50 9.50
C LEU A 181 -16.29 -10.49 9.82
N LYS A 182 -16.69 -9.24 10.07
CA LYS A 182 -15.83 -8.24 10.70
C LYS A 182 -16.23 -8.12 12.17
N LEU A 183 -15.25 -8.12 13.07
CA LEU A 183 -15.40 -7.92 14.51
C LEU A 183 -14.66 -6.66 14.92
N ASN A 184 -15.31 -5.80 15.70
CA ASN A 184 -14.66 -4.77 16.50
C ASN A 184 -14.66 -5.25 17.96
N HIS A 185 -13.48 -5.52 18.51
CA HIS A 185 -13.32 -6.13 19.83
C HIS A 185 -13.53 -5.13 20.97
N ASP A 186 -13.26 -3.84 20.75
CA ASP A 186 -13.39 -2.80 21.77
C ASP A 186 -14.86 -2.41 22.01
N GLY A 187 -15.60 -2.18 20.92
CA GLY A 187 -17.04 -1.94 20.94
C GLY A 187 -17.88 -3.20 21.18
N LYS A 188 -17.29 -4.39 20.96
CA LYS A 188 -17.99 -5.68 20.88
C LYS A 188 -19.09 -5.64 19.82
N GLU A 189 -18.72 -5.18 18.63
CA GLU A 189 -19.63 -5.04 17.51
C GLU A 189 -19.21 -5.98 16.38
N TYR A 190 -20.17 -6.44 15.57
CA TYR A 190 -19.87 -7.27 14.41
C TYR A 190 -20.65 -6.85 13.17
N LEU A 191 -20.07 -7.11 12.00
CA LEU A 191 -20.73 -7.03 10.71
C LEU A 191 -20.60 -8.39 10.02
N LEU A 192 -21.74 -9.05 9.79
CA LEU A 192 -21.82 -10.31 9.06
C LEU A 192 -22.38 -10.07 7.65
N SER A 193 -21.79 -10.72 6.65
CA SER A 193 -22.25 -10.65 5.26
C SER A 193 -22.15 -12.04 4.61
N GLU A 194 -23.19 -12.43 3.89
CA GLU A 194 -23.28 -13.71 3.15
C GLU A 194 -22.69 -13.64 1.72
N ASP A 195 -21.87 -12.63 1.41
CA ASP A 195 -21.32 -12.36 0.07
C ASP A 195 -19.78 -12.55 0.01
N ALA A 196 -19.22 -13.55 0.67
CA ALA A 196 -17.76 -13.63 0.86
C ALA A 196 -16.94 -14.21 -0.30
N ALA A 197 -17.58 -14.70 -1.36
CA ALA A 197 -16.86 -15.04 -2.58
C ALA A 197 -16.50 -13.74 -3.33
N PHE A 198 -15.22 -13.39 -3.36
CA PHE A 198 -14.77 -12.37 -4.31
C PHE A 198 -14.96 -12.92 -5.72
N ASN A 199 -15.39 -12.07 -6.65
CA ASN A 199 -15.56 -12.50 -8.03
C ASN A 199 -14.18 -12.58 -8.69
N ASP A 200 -13.72 -13.80 -8.94
CA ASP A 200 -12.53 -14.03 -9.74
C ASP A 200 -12.83 -13.81 -11.23
N ASN A 201 -12.56 -12.59 -11.69
CA ASN A 201 -12.71 -12.24 -13.09
C ASN A 201 -11.40 -12.37 -13.88
N GLY A 202 -10.43 -13.12 -13.34
CA GLY A 202 -9.10 -13.31 -13.89
C GLY A 202 -8.16 -12.09 -13.76
N PRO A 203 -6.91 -12.22 -14.23
CA PRO A 203 -5.93 -11.15 -14.23
C PRO A 203 -6.43 -9.93 -15.00
N ILE A 204 -6.04 -8.76 -14.52
CA ILE A 204 -6.33 -7.46 -15.14
C ILE A 204 -5.11 -6.92 -15.89
N THR A 205 -5.40 -6.12 -16.90
CA THR A 205 -4.41 -5.36 -17.68
C THR A 205 -4.35 -3.89 -17.25
N LEU A 206 -3.28 -3.18 -17.63
CA LEU A 206 -3.17 -1.73 -17.36
C LEU A 206 -4.24 -0.90 -18.08
N GLU A 207 -4.65 -1.33 -19.28
CA GLU A 207 -5.74 -0.70 -20.03
C GLU A 207 -7.07 -0.82 -19.28
N GLU A 208 -7.35 -1.95 -18.63
CA GLU A 208 -8.56 -2.10 -17.80
C GLU A 208 -8.53 -1.26 -16.51
N VAL A 209 -7.34 -1.04 -15.94
CA VAL A 209 -7.16 -0.27 -14.71
C VAL A 209 -7.24 1.23 -14.95
N TYR A 210 -6.67 1.71 -16.06
CA TYR A 210 -6.50 3.13 -16.35
C TYR A 210 -7.23 3.64 -17.59
N GLY A 211 -7.94 2.77 -18.30
CA GLY A 211 -8.64 3.10 -19.53
C GLY A 211 -9.86 3.99 -19.33
N GLU A 212 -10.33 4.51 -20.46
CA GLU A 212 -11.51 5.36 -20.59
C GLU A 212 -12.53 4.65 -21.49
N ASN A 213 -13.82 4.89 -21.27
CA ASN A 213 -14.88 4.40 -22.16
C ASN A 213 -14.97 5.29 -23.41
N ASP A 214 -15.87 4.95 -24.34
CA ASP A 214 -16.07 5.71 -25.59
C ASP A 214 -16.46 7.18 -25.36
N ASP A 215 -16.98 7.52 -24.17
CA ASP A 215 -17.35 8.88 -23.77
C ASP A 215 -16.17 9.64 -23.10
N GLY A 216 -15.00 9.01 -22.99
CA GLY A 216 -13.81 9.57 -22.32
C GLY A 216 -13.89 9.52 -20.79
N GLU A 217 -14.81 8.74 -20.21
CA GLU A 217 -14.93 8.57 -18.77
C GLU A 217 -14.04 7.43 -18.26
N PRO A 218 -13.30 7.60 -17.15
CA PRO A 218 -12.47 6.52 -16.59
C PRO A 218 -13.31 5.30 -16.19
N VAL A 219 -12.91 4.10 -16.65
CA VAL A 219 -13.65 2.84 -16.39
C VAL A 219 -13.07 2.04 -15.22
N SER A 220 -11.91 2.46 -14.70
CA SER A 220 -11.05 1.81 -13.70
C SER A 220 -11.62 0.52 -13.07
N ARG A 221 -11.34 -0.60 -13.73
CA ARG A 221 -11.70 -1.93 -13.24
C ARG A 221 -10.75 -2.31 -12.11
N LYS A 222 -11.30 -2.87 -11.03
CA LYS A 222 -10.52 -3.42 -9.92
C LYS A 222 -10.34 -4.93 -10.06
N ARG A 223 -9.17 -5.44 -9.68
CA ARG A 223 -8.95 -6.89 -9.52
C ARG A 223 -9.79 -7.39 -8.35
N GLY A 224 -10.65 -8.37 -8.60
CA GLY A 224 -11.42 -9.04 -7.56
C GLY A 224 -10.48 -9.80 -6.61
N ARG A 225 -10.67 -9.63 -5.30
CA ARG A 225 -9.85 -10.24 -4.26
C ARG A 225 -10.62 -10.34 -2.93
N PRO A 226 -10.22 -11.23 -2.01
CA PRO A 226 -10.85 -11.33 -0.70
C PRO A 226 -10.81 -10.02 0.09
N ARG A 227 -11.84 -9.81 0.92
CA ARG A 227 -11.88 -8.68 1.86
C ARG A 227 -11.01 -9.02 3.08
N VAL A 228 -9.78 -8.51 3.11
CA VAL A 228 -8.78 -8.83 4.16
C VAL A 228 -8.38 -7.65 5.03
N GLY A 229 -9.24 -6.62 5.10
CA GLY A 229 -8.98 -5.43 5.94
C GLY A 229 -7.63 -4.79 5.64
N TYR A 230 -6.85 -4.53 6.70
CA TYR A 230 -5.53 -3.90 6.62
C TYR A 230 -4.49 -4.76 5.89
N ALA A 231 -4.66 -6.08 5.81
CA ALA A 231 -3.72 -6.95 5.11
C ALA A 231 -3.63 -6.64 3.60
N ASN A 232 -4.62 -5.95 3.03
CA ASN A 232 -4.55 -5.43 1.65
C ASN A 232 -3.32 -4.56 1.40
N ASN A 233 -2.82 -3.82 2.41
CA ASN A 233 -1.65 -2.96 2.25
C ASN A 233 -0.35 -3.74 1.96
N SER A 234 -0.33 -5.05 2.20
CA SER A 234 0.79 -5.94 1.92
C SER A 234 0.42 -7.01 0.88
N VAL A 235 -0.57 -7.85 1.20
CA VAL A 235 -0.89 -9.07 0.43
C VAL A 235 -1.49 -8.75 -0.94
N PHE A 236 -2.31 -7.70 -1.02
CA PHE A 236 -2.94 -7.27 -2.25
C PHE A 236 -2.75 -5.77 -2.48
N PRO A 237 -1.51 -5.32 -2.79
CA PRO A 237 -1.11 -3.92 -2.79
C PRO A 237 -1.62 -3.17 -4.04
N TYR A 238 -2.84 -3.47 -4.48
CA TYR A 238 -3.49 -2.90 -5.65
C TYR A 238 -3.55 -1.38 -5.56
N GLU A 239 -4.06 -0.82 -4.46
CA GLU A 239 -4.17 0.63 -4.31
C GLU A 239 -2.79 1.30 -4.33
N ILE A 240 -1.78 0.65 -3.77
CA ILE A 240 -0.40 1.14 -3.79
C ILE A 240 0.12 1.14 -5.23
N ALA A 241 0.00 0.03 -5.94
CA ALA A 241 0.40 -0.06 -7.34
C ALA A 241 -0.33 0.99 -8.19
N THR A 242 -1.65 1.10 -8.05
CA THR A 242 -2.45 2.02 -8.87
C THR A 242 -2.09 3.48 -8.67
N ASN A 243 -1.75 3.88 -7.43
CA ASN A 243 -1.52 5.28 -7.07
C ASN A 243 -0.05 5.69 -7.28
N PHE A 244 0.91 4.78 -7.11
CA PHE A 244 2.33 5.13 -7.11
C PHE A 244 3.05 4.76 -8.40
N LEU A 245 2.56 3.77 -9.16
CA LEU A 245 3.30 3.20 -10.29
C LEU A 245 2.74 3.59 -11.66
N LYS A 246 1.67 4.40 -11.72
CA LYS A 246 1.01 4.78 -12.97
C LYS A 246 1.96 5.47 -13.95
N ASP A 247 2.77 6.42 -13.47
CA ASP A 247 3.72 7.17 -14.29
C ASP A 247 5.11 6.53 -14.22
N TYR A 248 5.55 5.91 -15.33
CA TYR A 248 6.83 5.21 -15.37
C TYR A 248 8.05 6.15 -15.38
N GLU A 249 7.87 7.45 -15.59
CA GLU A 249 8.98 8.41 -15.50
C GLU A 249 9.29 8.79 -14.04
N GLU A 250 8.33 8.60 -13.13
CA GLU A 250 8.42 9.02 -11.71
C GLU A 250 9.02 7.95 -10.80
N TRP A 251 9.38 6.77 -11.31
CA TRP A 251 9.99 5.71 -10.52
C TRP A 251 10.96 4.84 -11.31
N GLU A 252 11.81 4.09 -10.62
CA GLU A 252 12.75 3.15 -11.23
C GLU A 252 12.86 1.85 -10.42
N ILE A 253 13.32 0.79 -11.08
CA ILE A 253 13.72 -0.45 -10.40
C ILE A 253 15.16 -0.25 -9.93
N GLU A 254 15.34 -0.02 -8.64
CA GLU A 254 16.66 0.12 -8.02
C GLU A 254 17.41 -1.22 -7.98
N LYS A 255 16.69 -2.32 -7.67
CA LYS A 255 17.27 -3.67 -7.65
C LYS A 255 16.28 -4.69 -8.20
N GLN A 256 16.76 -5.51 -9.13
CA GLN A 256 16.01 -6.64 -9.70
C GLN A 256 15.91 -7.84 -8.76
N SER A 257 16.85 -7.95 -7.82
CA SER A 257 16.89 -9.02 -6.84
C SER A 257 17.66 -8.58 -5.59
N ALA A 258 16.97 -8.52 -4.47
CA ALA A 258 17.54 -8.36 -3.13
C ALA A 258 16.97 -9.45 -2.21
N ASP A 259 17.66 -9.75 -1.12
CA ASP A 259 17.20 -10.70 -0.11
C ASP A 259 16.40 -9.98 0.98
N LEU A 260 15.23 -10.52 1.32
CA LEU A 260 14.40 -10.09 2.45
C LEU A 260 13.54 -11.26 2.92
N LEU A 261 13.59 -11.61 4.22
CA LEU A 261 12.81 -12.70 4.83
C LEU A 261 12.94 -14.05 4.09
N ASP A 262 14.16 -14.41 3.68
CA ASP A 262 14.45 -15.61 2.87
C ASP A 262 13.76 -15.64 1.49
N ARG A 263 13.37 -14.47 0.98
CA ARG A 263 12.74 -14.30 -0.33
C ARG A 263 13.53 -13.33 -1.20
N LYS A 264 13.43 -13.52 -2.52
CA LYS A 264 13.95 -12.57 -3.50
C LYS A 264 12.91 -11.48 -3.76
N VAL A 265 13.31 -10.24 -3.54
CA VAL A 265 12.46 -9.06 -3.76
C VAL A 265 13.02 -8.13 -4.82
N ILE A 266 12.12 -7.42 -5.48
CA ILE A 266 12.41 -6.28 -6.36
C ILE A 266 12.35 -5.03 -5.49
N VAL A 267 13.35 -4.17 -5.60
CA VAL A 267 13.35 -2.89 -4.92
C VAL A 267 13.06 -1.80 -5.94
N ILE A 268 11.96 -1.09 -5.74
CA ILE A 268 11.56 0.05 -6.58
C ILE A 268 11.55 1.31 -5.74
N LYS A 269 11.87 2.45 -6.36
CA LYS A 269 11.83 3.76 -5.71
C LYS A 269 11.35 4.83 -6.69
N GLY A 270 10.78 5.90 -6.17
CA GLY A 270 10.28 6.98 -7.00
C GLY A 270 9.87 8.21 -6.20
N THR A 271 9.33 9.18 -6.90
CA THR A 271 8.79 10.44 -6.39
C THR A 271 7.28 10.38 -6.29
N LEU A 272 6.72 11.16 -5.36
CA LEU A 272 5.28 11.28 -5.20
C LEU A 272 4.76 12.46 -6.02
N ASP A 273 3.60 12.26 -6.65
CA ASP A 273 2.83 13.38 -7.20
C ASP A 273 2.33 14.32 -6.08
N GLU A 274 1.94 15.54 -6.46
CA GLU A 274 1.53 16.57 -5.48
C GLU A 274 0.37 16.10 -4.58
N TYR A 275 -0.55 15.31 -5.13
CA TYR A 275 -1.68 14.76 -4.40
C TYR A 275 -1.24 13.78 -3.31
N SER A 276 -0.39 12.81 -3.67
CA SER A 276 0.11 11.77 -2.76
C SER A 276 1.09 12.34 -1.74
N ALA A 277 1.91 13.30 -2.16
CA ALA A 277 2.81 14.05 -1.28
C ALA A 277 2.04 14.77 -0.17
N THR A 278 0.94 15.44 -0.52
CA THR A 278 0.08 16.14 0.45
C THR A 278 -0.56 15.17 1.45
N LYS A 279 -1.04 14.02 0.98
CA LYS A 279 -1.75 13.04 1.83
C LYS A 279 -0.82 12.30 2.79
N THR A 280 0.40 12.00 2.35
CA THR A 280 1.37 11.20 3.12
C THR A 280 2.37 12.06 3.88
N THR A 281 2.38 13.38 3.65
CA THR A 281 3.45 14.29 4.09
C THR A 281 4.85 13.88 3.57
N GLY A 282 4.88 13.09 2.49
CA GLY A 282 6.08 12.58 1.85
C GLY A 282 6.39 13.28 0.53
N SER A 283 7.55 12.94 -0.04
CA SER A 283 8.01 13.38 -1.36
C SER A 283 8.57 12.22 -2.21
N ALA A 284 9.00 11.13 -1.58
CA ALA A 284 9.55 9.97 -2.26
C ALA A 284 9.12 8.66 -1.60
N PHE A 285 9.20 7.55 -2.32
CA PHE A 285 8.85 6.23 -1.82
C PHE A 285 9.89 5.18 -2.20
N LYS A 286 9.90 4.08 -1.44
CA LYS A 286 10.68 2.88 -1.72
C LYS A 286 9.93 1.63 -1.29
N PHE A 287 9.79 0.68 -2.19
CA PHE A 287 9.03 -0.55 -1.99
C PHE A 287 9.90 -1.79 -2.22
N TRP A 288 9.67 -2.83 -1.43
CA TRP A 288 10.25 -4.16 -1.59
C TRP A 288 9.14 -5.15 -1.90
N VAL A 289 9.09 -5.56 -3.15
CA VAL A 289 8.02 -6.38 -3.72
C VAL A 289 8.54 -7.81 -3.89
N ASP A 290 7.84 -8.81 -3.35
CA ASP A 290 8.19 -10.21 -3.58
C ASP A 290 8.18 -10.53 -5.08
N ARG A 291 9.31 -11.00 -5.60
CA ARG A 291 9.51 -11.15 -7.06
C ARG A 291 8.64 -12.26 -7.66
N GLN A 292 8.13 -13.19 -6.86
CA GLN A 292 7.31 -14.30 -7.34
C GLN A 292 5.83 -13.97 -7.28
N THR A 293 5.40 -13.23 -6.26
CA THR A 293 3.98 -13.05 -5.94
C THR A 293 3.45 -11.65 -6.11
N GLY A 294 4.31 -10.62 -6.07
CA GLY A 294 3.87 -9.22 -6.04
C GLY A 294 3.47 -8.69 -4.67
N ILE A 295 3.53 -9.52 -3.62
CA ILE A 295 3.22 -9.11 -2.25
C ILE A 295 4.24 -8.05 -1.80
N LEU A 296 3.74 -6.96 -1.21
CA LEU A 296 4.57 -5.87 -0.70
C LEU A 296 5.07 -6.22 0.70
N LEU A 297 6.34 -6.58 0.83
CA LEU A 297 6.96 -6.98 2.10
C LEU A 297 7.51 -5.79 2.90
N LYS A 298 7.82 -4.70 2.21
CA LYS A 298 8.25 -3.46 2.86
C LYS A 298 7.88 -2.24 2.04
N LYS A 299 7.48 -1.18 2.73
CA LYS A 299 7.11 0.12 2.18
C LYS A 299 7.76 1.20 3.05
N GLU A 300 8.40 2.18 2.43
CA GLU A 300 8.87 3.39 3.10
C GLU A 300 8.46 4.61 2.25
N ILE A 301 7.92 5.63 2.90
CA ILE A 301 7.69 6.95 2.32
C ILE A 301 8.54 7.95 3.10
N TYR A 302 9.28 8.78 2.37
CA TYR A 302 10.22 9.75 2.92
C TYR A 302 9.71 11.17 2.70
N ASN A 303 9.97 12.07 3.64
CA ASN A 303 9.78 13.51 3.47
C ASN A 303 10.99 14.16 2.77
N GLU A 304 10.94 15.48 2.55
CA GLU A 304 12.03 16.25 1.91
C GLU A 304 13.37 16.24 2.67
N LYS A 305 13.38 15.76 3.92
CA LYS A 305 14.58 15.61 4.76
C LYS A 305 15.10 14.18 4.77
N ASP A 306 14.58 13.31 3.91
CA ASP A 306 14.88 11.88 3.85
C ASP A 306 14.48 11.10 5.12
N GLU A 307 13.54 11.63 5.92
CA GLU A 307 13.01 10.93 7.11
C GLU A 307 11.79 10.08 6.72
N VAL A 308 11.72 8.85 7.23
CA VAL A 308 10.55 7.96 7.00
C VAL A 308 9.34 8.49 7.79
N VAL A 309 8.25 8.79 7.07
CA VAL A 309 7.01 9.34 7.64
C VAL A 309 5.81 8.38 7.54
N ASP A 310 5.90 7.37 6.68
CA ASP A 310 4.94 6.28 6.55
C ASP A 310 5.70 5.01 6.16
N TYR A 311 5.39 3.89 6.81
CA TYR A 311 6.00 2.61 6.52
C TYR A 311 5.05 1.42 6.67
N LEU A 312 5.44 0.32 6.04
CA LEU A 312 4.99 -1.04 6.30
C LEU A 312 6.23 -1.93 6.33
N GLU A 313 6.36 -2.79 7.32
CA GLU A 313 7.49 -3.72 7.45
C GLU A 313 6.98 -5.09 7.91
N THR A 314 7.14 -6.10 7.06
CA THR A 314 6.80 -7.49 7.38
C THR A 314 7.82 -8.07 8.35
N ASP A 315 7.33 -8.66 9.44
CA ASP A 315 8.16 -9.32 10.45
C ASP A 315 8.46 -10.77 10.07
N HIS A 316 7.45 -11.49 9.58
CA HIS A 316 7.60 -12.84 9.03
C HIS A 316 6.51 -13.15 8.00
N ILE A 317 6.81 -14.05 7.08
CA ILE A 317 5.87 -14.49 6.05
C ILE A 317 6.15 -15.92 5.59
N LYS A 318 5.09 -16.69 5.35
CA LYS A 318 5.09 -18.02 4.71
C LYS A 318 4.13 -17.98 3.54
N ILE A 319 4.62 -18.28 2.35
CA ILE A 319 3.84 -18.26 1.11
C ILE A 319 3.80 -19.67 0.51
N ASN A 320 2.64 -20.10 0.02
CA ASN A 320 2.41 -21.42 -0.59
C ASN A 320 2.81 -22.56 0.36
N GLN A 321 2.58 -22.36 1.65
CA GLN A 321 2.76 -23.37 2.69
C GLN A 321 1.41 -23.77 3.27
N LYS A 322 1.35 -24.94 3.89
CA LYS A 322 0.13 -25.38 4.58
C LYS A 322 -0.21 -24.40 5.71
N VAL A 323 -1.42 -23.87 5.68
CA VAL A 323 -1.98 -23.00 6.72
C VAL A 323 -2.98 -23.76 7.59
N ASP A 324 -3.21 -23.26 8.81
CA ASP A 324 -4.29 -23.74 9.67
C ASP A 324 -5.61 -23.08 9.25
N ASN A 325 -6.47 -23.84 8.57
CA ASN A 325 -7.77 -23.37 8.10
C ASN A 325 -8.88 -23.46 9.15
N SER A 326 -8.60 -23.99 10.34
CA SER A 326 -9.60 -24.03 11.43
C SER A 326 -10.02 -22.62 11.88
N THR A 327 -9.12 -21.64 11.69
CA THR A 327 -9.33 -20.23 12.02
C THR A 327 -10.26 -19.48 11.05
N PHE A 328 -10.70 -20.12 9.96
CA PHE A 328 -11.61 -19.54 8.95
C PHE A 328 -13.10 -19.77 9.29
N SER A 329 -13.36 -20.40 10.44
CA SER A 329 -14.71 -20.66 10.92
C SER A 329 -15.37 -19.35 11.38
N ILE A 330 -16.59 -19.10 10.91
CA ILE A 330 -17.34 -17.89 11.24
C ILE A 330 -18.12 -18.14 12.52
N GLU A 331 -17.67 -17.51 13.60
CA GLU A 331 -18.30 -17.59 14.91
C GLU A 331 -18.42 -16.19 15.52
N ILE A 332 -19.66 -15.77 15.82
CA ILE A 332 -19.91 -14.51 16.51
C ILE A 332 -19.66 -14.75 18.01
N PRO A 333 -18.70 -14.04 18.65
CA PRO A 333 -18.41 -14.26 20.06
C PRO A 333 -19.56 -13.79 20.96
N ASP A 334 -19.69 -14.44 22.12
CA ASP A 334 -20.70 -14.08 23.11
C ASP A 334 -20.59 -12.61 23.55
N GLY A 335 -21.72 -11.92 23.58
CA GLY A 335 -21.83 -10.54 24.02
C GLY A 335 -21.48 -9.49 22.95
N TYR A 336 -21.31 -9.90 21.70
CA TYR A 336 -21.21 -8.97 20.57
C TYR A 336 -22.61 -8.59 20.05
N SER A 337 -22.75 -7.36 19.55
CA SER A 337 -23.97 -6.87 18.89
C SER A 337 -23.71 -6.52 17.43
N GLU A 338 -24.72 -6.69 16.59
CA GLU A 338 -24.62 -6.34 15.17
C GLU A 338 -24.48 -4.83 14.98
N ASP A 339 -23.44 -4.41 14.26
CA ASP A 339 -23.23 -3.02 13.87
C ASP A 339 -24.37 -2.58 12.94
N GLN A 340 -25.09 -1.53 13.36
CA GLN A 340 -26.22 -0.97 12.62
C GLN A 340 -25.79 0.04 11.54
N PHE A 341 -24.49 0.31 11.39
CA PHE A 341 -23.98 1.15 10.31
C PHE A 341 -23.92 0.37 8.99
N GLU A 342 -24.99 0.47 8.19
CA GLU A 342 -24.94 0.12 6.78
C GLU A 342 -23.96 1.07 6.05
N TRP A 343 -22.78 0.56 5.67
CA TRP A 343 -21.92 1.20 4.66
C TRP A 343 -22.65 1.15 3.31
N LYS A 344 -23.47 2.16 3.03
CA LYS A 344 -24.16 2.35 1.74
C LYS A 344 -23.33 3.07 0.70
#